data_AF-A0A0R1UTA5-F1
#
_entry.id   AF-A0A0R1UTA5-F1
#
_cell.length_a   1.000
_cell.length_b   1.000
_cell.length_c   1.000
_cell.angle_alpha   90.00
_cell.angle_beta   90.00
_cell.angle_gamma   90.00
#
_symmetry.space_group_name_H-M   'P 1'
#
loop_
_entity.id
_entity.type
_entity.pdbx_description
1 polymer ?
#
loop_
_entity_poly.entity_id
_entity_poly.type
_entity_poly.pdbx_seq_one_letter_code
_entity_poly.pdbx_strand_id
1 'polypeptide(L)'
;MGNGNMLDATMMGVYIAHLMGYSQIQNAFNFVTYNGAKTLHLGDQYRLKVGNPANFIILQAPDFYQALNQHAEVLYNVRHGKVLVKTVPVEPELFF
;
A
#
# COMPACT_ATOMS: atom_id res chain seq x y z
N MET A 1 10.78 9.39 13.26
CA MET A 1 11.52 9.89 12.08
C MET A 1 10.84 9.31 10.84
N GLY A 2 10.70 10.08 9.75
CA GLY A 2 9.97 9.65 8.55
C GLY A 2 10.90 9.12 7.46
N ASN A 3 10.58 7.95 6.89
CA ASN A 3 11.34 7.28 5.83
C ASN A 3 10.61 7.26 4.47
N GLY A 4 9.45 7.91 4.37
CA GLY A 4 8.61 7.93 3.16
C GLY A 4 7.67 6.73 3.00
N ASN A 5 7.58 5.81 3.97
CA ASN A 5 6.62 4.71 3.92
C ASN A 5 5.20 5.22 4.23
N MET A 6 4.29 5.07 3.28
CA MET A 6 2.90 5.51 3.45
C MET A 6 2.09 4.63 4.40
N LEU A 7 2.53 3.39 4.67
CA LEU A 7 1.91 2.56 5.69
C LEU A 7 2.05 3.18 7.09
N ASP A 8 3.19 3.81 7.39
CA ASP A 8 3.43 4.47 8.69
C ASP A 8 2.45 5.64 8.91
N ALA A 9 2.27 6.47 7.88
CA ALA A 9 1.32 7.58 7.92
C ALA A 9 -0.14 7.08 8.06
N THR A 10 -0.48 6.00 7.34
CA THR A 10 -1.81 5.38 7.41
C THR A 10 -2.07 4.80 8.80
N MET A 11 -1.10 4.08 9.36
CA MET A 11 -1.15 3.46 10.68
C MET A 11 -1.43 4.50 11.77
N MET A 12 -0.65 5.58 11.78
CA MET A 12 -0.83 6.68 12.73
C MET A 12 -2.20 7.35 12.56
N GLY A 13 -2.65 7.56 11.32
CA GLY A 13 -3.98 8.12 11.04
C GLY A 13 -5.11 7.23 11.56
N VAL A 14 -5.02 5.92 11.35
CA VAL A 14 -6.00 4.94 11.84
C VAL A 14 -6.06 4.94 13.37
N TYR A 15 -4.92 4.95 14.05
CA TYR A 15 -4.88 4.99 15.52
C TYR A 15 -5.48 6.27 16.11
N ILE A 16 -5.05 7.43 15.62
CA ILE A 16 -5.48 8.73 16.17
C ILE A 16 -6.96 8.99 15.88
N ALA A 17 -7.45 8.57 14.70
CA ALA A 17 -8.84 8.73 14.31
C ALA A 17 -9.77 7.64 14.86
N HIS A 18 -9.26 6.71 15.68
CA HIS A 18 -10.02 5.60 16.28
C HIS A 18 -10.72 4.70 15.24
N LEU A 19 -10.08 4.46 14.10
CA LEU A 19 -10.61 3.65 12.98
C LEU A 19 -10.26 2.16 13.12
N MET A 20 -10.50 1.58 14.31
CA MET A 20 -9.99 0.26 14.69
C MET A 20 -10.87 -0.94 14.29
N GLY A 21 -12.03 -0.70 13.65
CA GLY A 21 -12.86 -1.76 13.11
C GLY A 21 -12.19 -2.44 11.91
N TYR A 22 -12.34 -3.75 11.76
CA TYR A 22 -11.73 -4.50 10.66
C TYR A 22 -12.02 -3.89 9.28
N SER A 23 -13.28 -3.54 9.01
CA SER A 23 -13.67 -2.90 7.75
C SER A 23 -13.08 -1.48 7.60
N GLN A 24 -12.87 -0.75 8.69
CA GLN A 24 -12.27 0.58 8.66
C GLN A 24 -10.79 0.48 8.31
N ILE A 25 -10.06 -0.43 8.96
CA ILE A 25 -8.65 -0.70 8.67
C ILE A 25 -8.49 -1.21 7.23
N GLN A 26 -9.30 -2.18 6.82
CA GLN A 26 -9.25 -2.74 5.47
C GLN A 26 -9.49 -1.67 4.40
N ASN A 27 -10.32 -0.66 4.68
CA ASN A 27 -10.58 0.44 3.75
C ASN A 27 -9.59 1.61 3.89
N ALA A 28 -8.67 1.59 4.86
CA ALA A 28 -7.74 2.69 5.13
C ALA A 28 -6.72 2.91 4.00
N PHE A 29 -6.47 1.92 3.14
CA PHE A 29 -5.62 2.09 1.96
C PHE A 29 -6.12 3.22 1.04
N ASN A 30 -7.42 3.50 1.03
CA ASN A 30 -8.00 4.59 0.26
C ASN A 30 -7.39 5.94 0.64
N PHE A 31 -7.02 6.15 1.92
CA PHE A 31 -6.42 7.38 2.40
C PHE A 31 -5.08 7.71 1.72
N VAL A 32 -4.32 6.68 1.34
CA VAL A 32 -2.99 6.81 0.72
C VAL A 32 -2.95 6.38 -0.74
N THR A 33 -4.11 6.09 -1.34
CA THR A 33 -4.23 5.72 -2.76
C THR A 33 -5.29 6.59 -3.44
N TYR A 34 -6.54 6.12 -3.54
CA TYR A 34 -7.57 6.75 -4.34
C TYR A 34 -7.99 8.14 -3.84
N ASN A 35 -7.99 8.39 -2.53
CA ASN A 35 -8.30 9.72 -2.01
C ASN A 35 -7.18 10.71 -2.34
N GLY A 36 -5.91 10.30 -2.23
CA GLY A 36 -4.77 11.11 -2.67
C GLY A 36 -4.82 11.42 -4.17
N ALA A 37 -5.10 10.41 -5.00
CA ALA A 37 -5.23 10.59 -6.45
C ALA A 37 -6.39 11.53 -6.82
N LYS A 38 -7.51 11.45 -6.09
CA LYS A 38 -8.65 12.38 -6.26
C LYS A 38 -8.25 13.81 -5.91
N THR A 39 -7.58 14.02 -4.79
CA THR A 39 -7.07 15.35 -4.37
C THR A 39 -6.11 15.94 -5.40
N LEU A 40 -5.27 15.10 -6.02
CA LEU A 40 -4.32 15.51 -7.05
C LEU A 40 -4.91 15.59 -8.47
N HIS A 41 -6.22 15.41 -8.62
CA HIS A 41 -6.92 15.50 -9.91
C HIS A 41 -6.36 14.54 -10.98
N LEU A 42 -5.86 13.37 -10.55
CA LEU A 42 -5.26 12.39 -11.48
C LEU A 42 -6.30 11.71 -12.38
N GLY A 43 -7.58 11.81 -12.04
CA GLY A 43 -8.68 11.23 -12.80
C GLY A 43 -8.72 9.69 -12.75
N ASP A 44 -9.47 9.10 -13.67
CA ASP A 44 -9.73 7.66 -13.67
C ASP A 44 -8.50 6.81 -14.02
N GLN A 45 -7.49 7.38 -14.68
CA GLN A 45 -6.26 6.69 -15.10
C GLN A 45 -5.41 6.14 -13.94
N TYR A 46 -5.62 6.61 -12.70
CA TYR A 46 -4.90 6.09 -11.51
C TYR A 46 -5.47 4.76 -11.00
N ARG A 47 -6.70 4.39 -11.37
CA ARG A 47 -7.35 3.18 -10.87
C ARG A 47 -6.83 1.92 -11.56
N LEU A 48 -6.93 0.78 -10.86
CA LEU A 48 -6.73 -0.54 -11.47
C LEU A 48 -7.95 -0.88 -12.34
N LYS A 49 -7.90 -0.51 -13.62
CA LYS A 49 -8.96 -0.71 -14.60
C LYS A 49 -8.37 -1.05 -15.96
N VAL A 50 -9.03 -1.93 -16.70
CA VAL A 50 -8.66 -2.24 -18.10
C VAL A 50 -8.66 -0.95 -18.92
N GLY A 51 -7.59 -0.74 -19.70
CA GLY A 51 -7.38 0.46 -20.51
C GLY A 51 -6.55 1.54 -19.82
N ASN A 52 -6.39 1.50 -18.49
CA ASN A 52 -5.51 2.43 -17.78
C ASN A 52 -4.03 2.04 -17.93
N PRO A 53 -3.09 2.99 -17.74
CA PRO A 53 -1.69 2.68 -17.60
C PRO A 53 -1.44 1.63 -16.52
N ALA A 54 -0.58 0.65 -16.82
CA ALA A 54 -0.19 -0.40 -15.86
C ALA A 54 0.76 0.16 -14.79
N ASN A 55 0.18 0.92 -13.84
CA ASN A 55 0.83 1.52 -12.68
C ASN A 55 0.25 0.89 -11.41
N PHE A 56 1.03 0.06 -10.74
CA PHE A 56 0.60 -0.61 -9.52
C PHE A 56 1.77 -1.07 -8.66
N ILE A 57 1.48 -1.38 -7.40
CA ILE A 57 2.42 -2.02 -6.50
C ILE A 57 1.86 -3.37 -6.04
N ILE A 58 2.74 -4.27 -5.65
CA ILE A 58 2.38 -5.53 -4.98
C ILE A 58 2.97 -5.48 -3.57
N LEU A 59 2.12 -5.64 -2.56
CA LEU A 59 2.53 -5.72 -1.16
C LEU A 59 2.66 -7.19 -0.75
N GLN A 60 3.59 -7.48 0.16
CA GLN A 60 3.76 -8.81 0.75
C GLN A 60 2.69 -9.09 1.84
N ALA A 61 1.42 -9.08 1.45
CA ALA A 61 0.31 -9.36 2.35
C ALA A 61 -0.92 -9.83 1.56
N PRO A 62 -1.79 -10.67 2.17
CA PRO A 62 -3.01 -11.15 1.53
C PRO A 62 -4.09 -10.05 1.41
N ASP A 63 -4.06 -9.07 2.30
CA ASP A 63 -5.00 -7.96 2.36
C ASP A 63 -4.36 -6.73 3.01
N PHE A 64 -5.11 -5.61 3.04
CA PHE A 64 -4.57 -4.37 3.58
C PHE A 64 -4.50 -4.36 5.10
N TYR A 65 -5.40 -5.07 5.79
CA TYR A 65 -5.32 -5.25 7.24
C TYR A 65 -3.99 -5.88 7.67
N GLN A 66 -3.61 -6.99 7.05
CA GLN A 66 -2.32 -7.64 7.28
C GLN A 66 -1.16 -6.78 6.78
N ALA A 67 -1.31 -6.10 5.63
CA ALA A 67 -0.28 -5.20 5.11
C ALA A 67 0.08 -4.10 6.11
N LEU A 68 -0.93 -3.49 6.72
CA LEU A 68 -0.74 -2.44 7.71
C LEU A 68 -0.14 -3.00 9.00
N ASN A 69 -0.71 -4.07 9.55
CA ASN A 69 -0.26 -4.67 10.81
C ASN A 69 1.18 -5.17 10.76
N GLN A 70 1.58 -5.81 9.65
CA GLN A 70 2.90 -6.41 9.49
C GLN A 70 3.92 -5.45 8.87
N HIS A 71 3.54 -4.18 8.61
CA HIS A 71 4.36 -3.22 7.87
C HIS A 71 4.91 -3.84 6.57
N ALA A 72 4.01 -4.41 5.76
CA ALA A 72 4.37 -5.23 4.62
C ALA A 72 5.26 -4.49 3.61
N GLU A 73 6.23 -5.22 3.09
CA GLU A 73 7.14 -4.72 2.08
C GLU A 73 6.46 -4.59 0.71
N VAL A 74 6.92 -3.63 -0.09
CA VAL A 74 6.56 -3.53 -1.51
C VAL A 74 7.43 -4.52 -2.29
N LEU A 75 6.85 -5.63 -2.74
CA LEU A 75 7.52 -6.65 -3.53
C LEU A 75 7.85 -6.17 -4.94
N TYR A 76 6.90 -5.45 -5.56
CA TYR A 76 7.02 -4.94 -6.91
C TYR A 76 6.44 -3.54 -7.00
N ASN A 77 7.16 -2.66 -7.71
CA ASN A 77 6.64 -1.40 -8.20
C ASN A 77 6.67 -1.44 -9.73
N VAL A 78 5.49 -1.39 -10.35
CA VAL A 78 5.32 -1.42 -11.80
C VAL A 78 4.80 -0.07 -12.26
N ARG A 79 5.47 0.50 -13.27
CA ARG A 79 5.06 1.76 -13.90
C ARG A 79 5.10 1.62 -15.42
N HIS A 80 3.98 1.96 -16.07
CA HIS A 80 3.76 1.78 -17.50
C HIS A 80 4.13 0.36 -17.98
N GLY A 81 3.79 -0.65 -17.18
CA GLY A 81 4.07 -2.06 -17.48
C GLY A 81 5.53 -2.50 -17.31
N LYS A 82 6.41 -1.62 -16.78
CA LYS A 82 7.81 -1.95 -16.49
C LYS A 82 8.03 -2.05 -14.99
N VAL A 83 8.73 -3.10 -14.55
CA VAL A 83 9.15 -3.23 -13.15
C VAL A 83 10.26 -2.22 -12.87
N LEU A 84 9.98 -1.27 -11.97
CA LEU A 84 10.95 -0.27 -11.53
C LEU A 84 11.71 -0.71 -10.28
N VAL A 85 11.02 -1.37 -9.36
CA VAL A 85 11.58 -1.87 -8.10
C VAL A 85 11.10 -3.28 -7.88
N LYS A 86 12.01 -4.14 -7.43
CA LYS A 86 11.73 -5.49 -6.93
C LYS A 86 12.44 -5.65 -5.59
N THR A 87 11.71 -6.08 -4.58
CA THR A 87 12.25 -6.38 -3.25
C THR A 87 12.26 -7.88 -3.04
N VAL A 88 13.35 -8.41 -2.50
CA VAL A 88 13.43 -9.80 -2.05
C VAL A 88 12.90 -9.84 -0.63
N PRO A 89 11.83 -10.61 -0.35
CA PRO A 89 11.32 -10.77 1.01
C PRO A 89 12.39 -11.18 2.00
N VAL A 90 12.22 -10.79 3.25
CA VAL A 90 13.02 -11.33 4.35
C VAL A 90 12.75 -12.83 4.49
N GLU A 91 13.79 -13.64 4.31
CA GLU A 91 13.79 -15.08 4.58
C GLU A 91 14.44 -15.33 5.95
N PRO A 92 13.66 -15.65 7.00
CA PRO A 92 14.23 -15.88 8.33
C PRO A 92 14.97 -17.23 8.37
N GLU A 93 16.22 -17.21 8.84
CA GLU A 93 16.96 -18.43 9.16
C GLU A 93 16.60 -18.91 10.58
N LEU A 94 16.16 -20.17 10.68
CA LEU A 94 15.83 -20.82 11.96
C LEU A 94 17.01 -21.65 12.42
N PHE A 95 17.62 -21.26 13.55
CA PHE A 95 18.59 -22.08 14.27
C PHE A 95 17.88 -22.80 15.41
N PHE A 96 17.87 -24.13 15.38
CA PHE A 96 17.37 -25.01 16.43
C PHE A 96 18.51 -25.82 17.04
#